data_AF-A0A0G0SPK1-F1
#
_entry.id   AF-A0A0G0SPK1-F1
#
_cell.length_a   1.000
_cell.length_b   1.000
_cell.length_c   1.000
_cell.angle_alpha   90.00
_cell.angle_beta   90.00
_cell.angle_gamma   90.00
#
_symmetry.space_group_name_H-M   'P 1'
#
loop_
_entity.id
_entity.type
_entity.pdbx_description
1 polymer ?
#
loop_
_entity_poly.entity_id
_entity_poly.type
_entity_poly.pdbx_seq_one_letter_code
_entity_poly.pdbx_strand_id
1 'polypeptide(L)'
;MKHEMNKYICPMHPDVVMNEPGTCPKCGMELVEVKSKKKEVKNEHAGHDMHKMKPVTEMAWWEKTKMGMTMAMGMEHGGIAGREMAALMEEDIRNKFFFALIFVLPIVYFSIIRPNPWVALILTTPVFFYSGWIFLYSTVKALQAKTLNMAVLIAVGITAAYSFSVLLTFIGSNDS
;
A
#
# COMPACT_ATOMS: atom_id res chain seq x y z
N MET A 1 29.41 -51.06 -12.78
CA MET A 1 28.54 -50.82 -11.61
C MET A 1 28.80 -49.38 -11.16
N LYS A 2 27.85 -48.45 -11.38
CA LYS A 2 27.98 -47.05 -10.94
C LYS A 2 27.50 -46.96 -9.50
N HIS A 3 28.39 -46.58 -8.58
CA HIS A 3 28.04 -46.30 -7.20
C HIS A 3 27.23 -44.99 -7.14
N GLU A 4 25.96 -45.06 -6.74
CA GLU A 4 25.17 -43.87 -6.38
C GLU A 4 25.63 -43.39 -4.99
N MET A 5 26.28 -42.24 -4.93
CA MET A 5 26.56 -41.55 -3.66
C MET A 5 25.32 -40.73 -3.28
N ASN A 6 24.45 -41.29 -2.43
CA ASN A 6 23.32 -40.55 -1.87
C ASN A 6 23.85 -39.46 -0.93
N LYS A 7 23.61 -38.20 -1.26
CA LYS A 7 24.00 -37.05 -0.46
C LYS A 7 22.80 -36.61 0.38
N TYR A 8 22.95 -36.62 1.70
CA TYR A 8 21.92 -36.24 2.66
C TYR A 8 22.18 -34.82 3.15
N ILE A 9 21.15 -33.98 3.16
CA ILE A 9 21.25 -32.56 3.57
C ILE A 9 20.18 -32.25 4.62
N CYS A 10 20.53 -31.42 5.60
CA CYS A 10 19.57 -30.93 6.60
C CYS A 10 18.74 -29.77 6.03
N PRO A 11 17.39 -29.81 6.10
CA PRO A 11 16.53 -28.74 5.58
C PRO A 11 16.70 -27.39 6.30
N MET A 12 17.20 -27.40 7.53
CA MET A 12 17.48 -26.18 8.30
C MET A 12 18.92 -25.69 8.13
N HIS A 13 19.85 -26.57 7.76
CA HIS A 13 21.28 -26.29 7.70
C HIS A 13 21.87 -26.87 6.40
N PRO A 14 21.72 -26.19 5.26
CA PRO A 14 22.15 -26.69 3.95
C PRO A 14 23.67 -26.90 3.85
N ASP A 15 24.44 -26.28 4.75
CA ASP A 15 25.90 -26.47 4.86
C ASP A 15 26.29 -27.83 5.48
N VAL A 16 25.34 -28.53 6.12
CA VAL A 16 25.57 -29.85 6.72
C VAL A 16 25.20 -30.92 5.71
N VAL A 17 26.24 -31.47 5.08
CA VAL A 17 26.16 -32.54 4.09
C VAL A 17 26.73 -33.82 4.70
N MET A 18 25.96 -34.90 4.67
CA MET A 18 26.42 -36.22 5.08
C MET A 18 26.18 -37.26 3.98
N ASN A 19 27.00 -38.30 3.96
CA ASN A 19 26.88 -39.40 2.99
C ASN A 19 26.09 -40.59 3.55
N GLU A 20 25.64 -40.49 4.80
CA GLU A 20 24.93 -41.55 5.52
C GLU A 20 23.62 -41.00 6.08
N PRO A 21 22.56 -41.82 6.13
CA PRO A 21 21.30 -41.45 6.77
C PRO A 21 21.53 -41.32 8.27
N GLY A 22 21.00 -40.25 8.86
CA GLY A 22 21.16 -40.00 10.27
C GLY A 22 20.52 -38.68 10.69
N THR A 23 20.82 -38.29 11.92
CA THR A 23 20.28 -37.09 12.53
C THR A 23 21.27 -35.94 12.39
N CYS A 24 20.78 -34.76 12.02
CA CYS A 24 21.61 -33.57 11.91
C CYS A 24 22.23 -33.21 13.27
N PRO A 25 23.58 -33.09 13.38
CA PRO A 25 24.26 -32.78 14.64
C PRO A 25 24.01 -31.34 15.13
N LYS A 26 23.47 -30.45 14.29
CA LYS A 26 23.14 -29.06 14.67
C LYS A 26 21.76 -28.90 15.28
N CYS A 27 20.76 -29.64 14.77
CA CYS A 27 19.35 -29.41 15.15
C CYS A 27 18.56 -30.66 15.49
N GLY A 28 19.17 -31.84 15.44
CA GLY A 28 18.50 -33.08 15.83
C GLY A 28 17.41 -33.55 14.86
N MET A 29 17.27 -32.94 13.68
CA MET A 29 16.30 -33.35 12.67
C MET A 29 16.89 -34.41 11.72
N GLU A 30 16.03 -35.30 11.23
CA GLU A 30 16.38 -36.36 10.28
C GLU A 30 16.86 -35.77 8.95
N LEU A 31 17.98 -36.29 8.43
CA LEU A 31 18.58 -35.83 7.19
C LEU A 31 17.81 -36.40 5.98
N VAL A 32 17.56 -35.55 4.98
CA VAL A 32 16.77 -35.91 3.80
C VAL A 32 17.70 -36.21 2.61
N GLU A 33 17.42 -37.30 1.89
CA GLU A 33 18.15 -37.70 0.68
C GLU A 33 17.95 -36.70 -0.47
N VAL A 34 19.06 -36.18 -1.00
CA VAL A 34 19.04 -35.32 -2.17
C VAL A 34 19.59 -36.10 -3.36
N LYS A 35 18.70 -36.79 -4.06
CA LYS A 35 19.04 -37.50 -5.31
C LYS A 35 19.39 -36.46 -6.37
N SER A 36 20.65 -36.45 -6.81
CA SER A 36 21.14 -35.57 -7.89
C SER A 36 20.59 -36.03 -9.25
N LYS A 37 19.29 -35.81 -9.51
CA LYS A 37 18.74 -35.88 -10.86
C LYS A 37 19.05 -34.56 -11.55
N LYS A 38 19.93 -34.59 -12.55
CA LYS A 38 20.11 -33.51 -13.53
C LYS A 38 18.82 -33.41 -14.36
N LYS A 39 17.79 -32.77 -13.79
CA LYS A 39 16.60 -32.36 -14.52
C LYS A 39 16.89 -31.00 -15.13
N GLU A 40 16.82 -30.92 -16.45
CA GLU A 40 16.58 -29.66 -17.15
C GLU A 40 15.43 -28.94 -16.43
N VAL A 41 15.68 -27.68 -16.06
CA VAL A 41 14.74 -26.85 -15.32
C VAL A 41 13.57 -26.52 -16.23
N LYS A 42 12.55 -27.38 -16.23
CA LYS A 42 11.20 -26.95 -16.54
C LYS A 42 10.68 -26.24 -15.30
N ASN A 43 10.59 -24.92 -15.39
CA ASN A 43 9.96 -24.05 -14.41
C ASN A 43 8.49 -24.44 -14.26
N GLU A 44 8.20 -25.35 -13.34
CA GLU A 44 6.85 -25.68 -12.91
C GLU A 44 6.69 -25.15 -11.48
N HIS A 45 6.56 -23.82 -11.38
CA HIS A 45 6.09 -23.20 -10.15
C HIS A 45 4.60 -23.47 -10.05
N ALA A 46 4.22 -24.34 -9.11
CA ALA A 46 2.84 -24.58 -8.76
C ALA A 46 2.21 -23.26 -8.26
N GLY A 47 1.23 -22.80 -9.04
CA GLY A 47 0.31 -21.69 -8.81
C GLY A 47 0.30 -21.06 -7.42
N HIS A 48 1.09 -20.00 -7.27
CA HIS A 48 0.53 -18.78 -6.72
C HIS A 48 0.23 -17.93 -7.95
N ASP A 49 -1.05 -17.60 -8.18
CA ASP A 49 -1.42 -16.62 -9.19
C ASP A 49 -0.74 -15.29 -8.82
N MET A 50 0.47 -15.10 -9.34
CA MET A 50 1.09 -13.80 -9.40
C MET A 50 0.17 -12.99 -10.30
N HIS A 51 -0.72 -12.20 -9.70
CA HIS A 51 -1.40 -11.16 -10.44
C HIS A 51 -0.32 -10.35 -11.14
N LYS A 52 -0.22 -10.54 -12.45
CA LYS A 52 0.79 -9.92 -13.30
C LYS A 52 0.47 -8.43 -13.33
N MET A 53 1.03 -7.70 -12.36
CA MET A 53 0.86 -6.25 -12.28
C MET A 53 1.49 -5.65 -13.52
N LYS A 54 0.80 -4.72 -14.17
CA LYS A 54 1.38 -3.95 -15.27
C LYS A 54 2.61 -3.18 -14.76
N PRO A 55 3.65 -2.98 -15.58
CA PRO A 55 4.77 -2.14 -15.19
C PRO A 55 4.28 -0.72 -14.87
N VAL A 56 4.92 -0.06 -13.90
CA VAL A 56 4.52 1.26 -13.38
C VAL A 56 4.41 2.33 -14.46
N THR A 57 5.15 2.16 -15.55
CA THR A 57 5.14 3.06 -16.70
C THR A 57 3.86 2.96 -17.53
N GLU A 58 3.17 1.81 -17.51
CA GLU A 58 1.98 1.54 -18.34
C GLU A 58 0.66 1.62 -17.57
N MET A 59 0.69 1.81 -16.25
CA MET A 59 -0.56 1.96 -15.49
C MET A 59 -1.17 3.34 -15.70
N ALA A 60 -2.48 3.37 -15.94
CA ALA A 60 -3.26 4.60 -15.97
C ALA A 60 -3.17 5.33 -14.63
N TRP A 61 -3.26 6.66 -14.64
CA TRP A 61 -3.22 7.50 -13.43
C TRP A 61 -4.22 7.05 -12.34
N TRP A 62 -5.39 6.55 -12.76
CA TRP A 62 -6.40 5.97 -11.87
C TRP A 62 -5.99 4.64 -11.21
N GLU A 63 -5.15 3.84 -11.86
CA GLU A 63 -4.63 2.59 -11.28
C GLU A 63 -3.49 2.86 -10.30
N LYS A 64 -2.62 3.84 -10.62
CA LYS A 64 -1.57 4.32 -9.69
C LYS A 64 -2.17 4.88 -8.40
N THR A 65 -3.18 5.72 -8.54
CA THR A 65 -3.91 6.28 -7.38
C THR A 65 -4.62 5.18 -6.58
N LYS A 66 -5.28 4.21 -7.23
CA LYS A 66 -5.86 3.04 -6.54
C LYS A 66 -4.82 2.22 -5.78
N MET A 67 -3.66 1.98 -6.37
CA MET A 67 -2.57 1.28 -5.71
C MET A 67 -2.10 2.03 -4.47
N GLY A 68 -1.78 3.32 -4.57
CA GLY A 68 -1.42 4.16 -3.41
C GLY A 68 -2.46 4.11 -2.28
N MET A 69 -3.75 4.07 -2.64
CA MET A 69 -4.85 3.97 -1.67
C MET A 69 -4.93 2.61 -0.97
N THR A 70 -4.65 1.50 -1.65
CA THR A 70 -4.63 0.16 -1.03
C THR A 70 -3.43 -0.07 -0.10
N MET A 71 -2.38 0.74 -0.24
CA MET A 71 -1.11 0.60 0.50
C MET A 71 -1.14 1.22 1.90
N ALA A 72 -2.04 2.18 2.15
CA ALA A 72 -2.26 2.78 3.47
C ALA A 72 -2.78 1.77 4.53
N MET A 73 -3.16 0.56 4.11
CA MET A 73 -3.67 -0.51 4.96
C MET A 73 -2.57 -1.32 5.67
N GLY A 74 -1.28 -1.06 5.41
CA GLY A 74 -0.18 -1.72 6.12
C GLY A 74 -0.01 -3.20 5.80
N MET A 75 -0.37 -3.66 4.59
CA MET A 75 -0.04 -5.03 4.16
C MET A 75 1.47 -5.13 3.91
N GLU A 76 2.16 -5.64 4.92
CA GLU A 76 3.59 -5.91 4.97
C GLU A 76 4.01 -6.99 3.96
N HIS A 77 4.37 -6.55 2.76
CA HIS A 77 5.12 -7.38 1.82
C HIS A 77 6.61 -7.07 1.96
N GLY A 78 7.26 -7.78 2.88
CA GLY A 78 8.72 -7.78 3.05
C GLY A 78 9.42 -8.43 1.86
N GLY A 79 9.69 -7.67 0.81
CA GLY A 79 10.42 -8.12 -0.38
C GLY A 79 11.00 -6.96 -1.20
N ILE A 80 11.74 -7.29 -2.27
CA ILE A 80 12.43 -6.32 -3.14
C ILE A 80 11.44 -5.34 -3.80
N ALA A 81 10.21 -5.82 -4.09
CA ALA A 81 9.09 -5.00 -4.54
C ALA A 81 8.69 -3.91 -3.51
N GLY A 82 8.96 -4.10 -2.21
CA GLY A 82 8.61 -3.13 -1.17
C GLY A 82 9.42 -1.82 -1.23
N ARG A 83 10.69 -1.85 -1.68
CA ARG A 83 11.54 -0.64 -1.72
C ARG A 83 11.14 0.30 -2.86
N GLU A 84 10.95 -0.24 -4.06
CA GLU A 84 10.49 0.56 -5.21
C GLU A 84 9.05 1.03 -5.02
N MET A 85 8.18 0.19 -4.42
CA MET A 85 6.80 0.57 -4.12
C MET A 85 6.70 1.62 -3.01
N ALA A 86 7.61 1.63 -2.03
CA ALA A 86 7.67 2.68 -1.01
C ALA A 86 8.06 4.05 -1.62
N ALA A 87 8.98 4.08 -2.59
CA ALA A 87 9.37 5.32 -3.27
C ALA A 87 8.22 5.93 -4.07
N LEU A 88 7.46 5.11 -4.80
CA LEU A 88 6.27 5.57 -5.54
C LEU A 88 5.17 6.11 -4.61
N MET A 89 5.06 5.53 -3.41
CA MET A 89 4.10 5.97 -2.40
C MET A 89 4.51 7.32 -1.79
N GLU A 90 5.80 7.55 -1.61
CA GLU A 90 6.34 8.83 -1.15
C GLU A 90 6.04 9.95 -2.16
N GLU A 91 6.20 9.68 -3.46
CA GLU A 91 5.92 10.63 -4.52
C GLU A 91 4.43 11.05 -4.59
N ASP A 92 3.49 10.10 -4.47
CA ASP A 92 2.04 10.40 -4.50
C ASP A 92 1.63 11.28 -3.31
N ILE A 93 2.10 10.96 -2.10
CA ILE A 93 1.82 11.76 -0.90
C ILE A 93 2.48 13.14 -1.01
N ARG A 94 3.72 13.21 -1.49
CA ARG A 94 4.43 14.48 -1.67
C ARG A 94 3.71 15.40 -2.64
N ASN A 95 3.27 14.87 -3.78
CA ASN A 95 2.55 15.67 -4.78
C ASN A 95 1.19 16.17 -4.28
N LYS A 96 0.43 15.32 -3.56
CA LYS A 96 -0.83 15.73 -2.93
C LYS A 96 -0.64 16.75 -1.83
N PHE A 97 0.44 16.62 -1.05
CA PHE A 97 0.80 17.58 0.00
C PHE A 97 1.08 18.96 -0.59
N PHE A 98 1.93 19.06 -1.61
CA PHE A 98 2.23 20.35 -2.24
C PHE A 98 1.00 20.95 -2.93
N PHE A 99 0.19 20.13 -3.60
CA PHE A 99 -1.06 20.58 -4.18
C PHE A 99 -2.00 21.16 -3.11
N ALA A 100 -2.21 20.44 -1.99
CA ALA A 100 -3.05 20.92 -0.91
C ALA A 100 -2.49 22.22 -0.29
N LEU A 101 -1.18 22.31 -0.07
CA LEU A 101 -0.53 23.48 0.50
C LEU A 101 -0.72 24.73 -0.37
N ILE A 102 -0.58 24.59 -1.70
CA ILE A 102 -0.79 25.69 -2.66
C ILE A 102 -2.21 26.26 -2.58
N PHE A 103 -3.22 25.44 -2.30
CA PHE A 103 -4.60 25.92 -2.16
C PHE A 103 -4.91 26.40 -0.73
N VAL A 104 -4.37 25.75 0.30
CA VAL A 104 -4.58 26.13 1.71
C VAL A 104 -4.01 27.50 2.03
N LEU A 105 -2.85 27.86 1.49
CA LEU A 105 -2.25 29.18 1.73
C LEU A 105 -3.16 30.35 1.29
N PRO A 106 -3.69 30.38 0.04
CA PRO A 106 -4.70 31.33 -0.37
C PRO A 106 -5.98 31.27 0.46
N ILE A 107 -6.50 30.08 0.80
CA ILE A 107 -7.73 29.95 1.61
C ILE A 107 -7.58 30.71 2.93
N VAL A 108 -6.50 30.46 3.65
CA VAL A 108 -6.23 31.11 4.94
C VAL A 108 -6.02 32.61 4.75
N TYR A 109 -5.25 33.02 3.75
CA TYR A 109 -4.99 34.42 3.45
C TYR A 109 -6.26 35.21 3.11
N PHE A 110 -7.09 34.69 2.20
CA PHE A 110 -8.36 35.33 1.82
C PHE A 110 -9.37 35.36 2.96
N SER A 111 -9.42 34.30 3.77
CA SER A 111 -10.30 34.23 4.94
C SER A 111 -10.04 35.36 5.94
N ILE A 112 -8.77 35.74 6.14
CA ILE A 112 -8.39 36.81 7.08
C ILE A 112 -8.76 38.20 6.54
N ILE A 113 -8.57 38.46 5.24
CA ILE A 113 -8.72 39.81 4.67
C ILE A 113 -10.17 40.13 4.31
N ARG A 114 -10.88 39.19 3.70
CA ARG A 114 -12.24 39.34 3.21
C ARG A 114 -12.99 38.03 3.47
N PRO A 115 -13.64 37.86 4.63
CA PRO A 115 -14.36 36.64 4.94
C PRO A 115 -15.56 36.50 4.00
N ASN A 116 -15.39 35.69 2.95
CA ASN A 116 -16.44 35.36 2.01
C ASN A 116 -16.61 33.82 1.96
N PRO A 117 -17.75 33.29 2.42
CA PRO A 117 -17.96 31.84 2.52
C PRO A 117 -17.91 31.14 1.16
N TRP A 118 -18.35 31.80 0.08
CA TRP A 118 -18.32 31.22 -1.27
C TRP A 118 -16.91 31.02 -1.81
N VAL A 119 -16.01 31.96 -1.55
CA VAL A 119 -14.60 31.85 -1.98
C VAL A 119 -13.90 30.72 -1.22
N ALA A 120 -14.14 30.63 0.10
CA ALA A 120 -13.60 29.55 0.91
C ALA A 120 -14.13 28.17 0.45
N LEU A 121 -15.42 28.07 0.11
CA LEU A 121 -16.01 26.83 -0.40
C LEU A 121 -15.38 26.41 -1.74
N ILE A 122 -15.29 27.32 -2.71
CA ILE A 122 -14.73 27.04 -4.04
C ILE A 122 -13.27 26.58 -3.94
N LEU A 123 -12.44 27.22 -3.10
CA LEU A 123 -11.03 26.83 -2.96
C LEU A 123 -10.85 25.53 -2.17
N THR A 124 -11.74 25.22 -1.23
CA THR A 124 -11.63 23.99 -0.41
C THR A 124 -12.14 22.76 -1.14
N THR A 125 -13.08 22.88 -2.08
CA THR A 125 -13.62 21.74 -2.84
C THR A 125 -12.53 20.93 -3.58
N PRO A 126 -11.60 21.53 -4.35
CA PRO A 126 -10.51 20.78 -4.98
C PRO A 126 -9.59 20.10 -3.97
N VAL A 127 -9.31 20.74 -2.84
CA VAL A 127 -8.46 20.18 -1.78
C VAL A 127 -9.12 18.96 -1.16
N PHE A 128 -10.41 19.05 -0.82
CA PHE A 128 -11.18 17.95 -0.26
C PHE A 128 -11.29 16.78 -1.23
N PHE A 129 -11.65 17.03 -2.49
CA PHE A 129 -11.82 15.97 -3.49
C PHE A 129 -10.51 15.35 -3.98
N TYR A 130 -9.40 16.11 -4.00
CA TYR A 130 -8.11 15.57 -4.47
C TYR A 130 -7.31 14.96 -3.32
N SER A 131 -7.06 15.73 -2.26
CA SER A 131 -6.25 15.31 -1.12
C SER A 131 -7.03 14.41 -0.17
N GLY A 132 -8.32 14.70 0.06
CA GLY A 132 -9.16 13.91 0.97
C GLY A 132 -9.53 12.52 0.44
N TRP A 133 -9.56 12.33 -0.89
CA TRP A 133 -10.03 11.08 -1.50
C TRP A 133 -9.24 9.84 -1.10
N ILE A 134 -7.93 9.97 -0.85
CA ILE A 134 -7.10 8.85 -0.36
C ILE A 134 -7.60 8.32 0.99
N PHE A 135 -7.96 9.23 1.90
CA PHE A 135 -8.42 8.89 3.24
C PHE A 135 -9.86 8.35 3.23
N LEU A 136 -10.72 8.91 2.37
CA LEU A 136 -12.09 8.42 2.19
C LEU A 136 -12.12 6.98 1.66
N TYR A 137 -11.34 6.70 0.61
CA TYR A 137 -11.27 5.35 0.06
C TYR A 137 -10.65 4.35 1.05
N SER A 138 -9.55 4.75 1.71
CA SER A 138 -8.91 3.93 2.75
C SER A 138 -9.88 3.57 3.86
N THR A 139 -10.76 4.50 4.22
CA THR A 139 -11.80 4.29 5.25
C THR A 139 -12.86 3.29 4.82
N VAL A 140 -13.37 3.38 3.58
CA VAL A 140 -14.34 2.39 3.06
C VAL A 140 -13.75 0.99 3.11
N LYS A 141 -12.49 0.83 2.70
CA LYS A 141 -11.75 -0.44 2.77
C LYS A 141 -11.52 -0.91 4.21
N ALA A 142 -11.11 -0.01 5.12
CA ALA A 142 -10.89 -0.33 6.53
C ALA A 142 -12.19 -0.79 7.22
N LEU A 143 -13.32 -0.15 6.90
CA LEU A 143 -14.64 -0.55 7.39
C LEU A 143 -15.07 -1.91 6.85
N GLN A 144 -14.79 -2.21 5.58
CA GLN A 144 -15.00 -3.55 5.00
C GLN A 144 -14.18 -4.63 5.73
N ALA A 145 -12.95 -4.30 6.12
CA ALA A 145 -12.09 -5.19 6.89
C ALA A 145 -12.44 -5.24 8.40
N LYS A 146 -13.46 -4.50 8.85
CA LYS A 146 -13.87 -4.36 10.26
C LYS A 146 -12.76 -3.84 11.17
N THR A 147 -11.86 -3.01 10.65
CA THR A 147 -10.76 -2.38 11.39
C THR A 147 -10.97 -0.88 11.53
N LEU A 148 -10.80 -0.34 12.74
CA LEU A 148 -10.86 1.10 13.00
C LEU A 148 -9.44 1.69 13.02
N ASN A 149 -9.01 2.22 11.88
CA ASN A 149 -7.68 2.82 11.72
C ASN A 149 -7.73 4.35 11.81
N MET A 150 -6.56 5.00 11.92
CA MET A 150 -6.43 6.46 11.96
C MET A 150 -7.07 7.16 10.75
N ALA A 151 -7.02 6.54 9.57
CA ALA A 151 -7.66 7.05 8.35
C ALA A 151 -9.17 7.24 8.51
N VAL A 152 -9.84 6.35 9.27
CA VAL A 152 -11.29 6.43 9.54
C VAL A 152 -11.62 7.69 10.34
N LEU A 153 -10.82 7.98 11.37
CA LEU A 153 -10.98 9.18 12.18
C LEU A 153 -10.81 10.44 11.32
N ILE A 154 -9.75 10.50 10.51
CA ILE A 154 -9.49 11.63 9.60
C ILE A 154 -10.64 11.79 8.60
N ALA A 155 -11.07 10.70 7.96
CA ALA A 155 -12.13 10.70 6.95
C ALA A 155 -13.45 11.23 7.51
N VAL A 156 -13.85 10.79 8.71
CA VAL A 156 -15.07 11.28 9.37
C VAL A 156 -14.93 12.78 9.68
N GLY A 157 -13.79 13.22 10.21
CA GLY A 157 -13.54 14.63 10.53
C GLY A 157 -13.61 15.56 9.32
N ILE A 158 -12.88 15.24 8.25
CA ILE A 158 -12.89 16.08 7.04
C ILE A 158 -14.25 16.09 6.36
N THR A 159 -14.95 14.95 6.33
CA THR A 159 -16.26 14.84 5.70
C THR A 159 -17.30 15.64 6.47
N ALA A 160 -17.34 15.50 7.78
CA ALA A 160 -18.25 16.25 8.64
C ALA A 160 -18.01 17.77 8.52
N ALA A 161 -16.75 18.20 8.57
CA ALA A 161 -16.39 19.61 8.42
C ALA A 161 -16.80 20.17 7.05
N TYR A 162 -16.50 19.46 5.96
CA TYR A 162 -16.87 19.88 4.61
C TYR A 162 -18.39 19.92 4.41
N SER A 163 -19.11 18.86 4.81
CA SER A 163 -20.57 18.81 4.68
C SER A 163 -21.26 19.92 5.49
N PHE A 164 -20.76 20.19 6.69
CA PHE A 164 -21.30 21.25 7.53
C PHE A 164 -21.01 22.63 6.93
N SER A 165 -19.81 22.85 6.40
CA SER A 165 -19.46 24.10 5.71
C SER A 165 -20.33 24.35 4.48
N VAL A 166 -20.60 23.31 3.69
CA VAL A 166 -21.50 23.39 2.53
C VAL A 166 -22.91 23.75 2.98
N LEU A 167 -23.46 23.05 3.98
CA LEU A 167 -24.79 23.32 4.53
C LEU A 167 -24.92 24.75 5.05
N LEU A 168 -23.95 25.22 5.83
CA LEU A 168 -23.93 26.59 6.34
C LEU A 168 -23.81 27.63 5.23
N THR A 169 -23.05 27.34 4.18
CA THR A 169 -22.91 28.27 3.05
C THR A 169 -24.24 28.41 2.31
N PHE A 170 -24.94 27.30 2.05
CA PHE A 170 -26.25 27.35 1.39
C PHE A 170 -27.33 27.99 2.27
N ILE A 171 -27.43 27.60 3.55
CA ILE A 171 -28.45 28.13 4.46
C ILE A 171 -28.18 29.60 4.79
N GLY A 172 -26.95 29.95 5.16
CA GLY A 172 -26.55 31.32 5.49
C GLY A 172 -26.52 32.26 4.29
N SER A 173 -26.43 31.76 3.05
CA SER A 173 -26.57 32.59 1.85
C SER A 173 -28.01 33.02 1.53
N ASN A 174 -29.01 32.36 2.12
CA ASN A 174 -30.42 32.71 1.90
C ASN A 174 -30.91 33.86 2.80
N ASP A 175 -30.12 34.23 3.82
CA ASP A 175 -30.39 35.33 4.76
C ASP A 175 -29.54 36.59 4.47
N SER A 176 -28.96 36.73 3.27
CA SER A 176 -28.22 37.93 2.82
C SER A 176 -28.95 38.68 1.71
#